data_AF-A0A663MF80-F1
#
_entry.id   AF-A0A663MF80-F1
#
_cell.length_a   1.000
_cell.length_b   1.000
_cell.length_c   1.000
_cell.angle_alpha   90.00
_cell.angle_beta   90.00
_cell.angle_gamma   90.00
#
_symmetry.space_group_name_H-M   'P 1'
#
loop_
_entity.id
_entity.type
_entity.pdbx_description
1 polymer ?
#
loop_
_entity_poly.entity_id
_entity_poly.type
_entity_poly.pdbx_seq_one_letter_code
_entity_poly.pdbx_strand_id
1 'polypeptide(L)'
;MHPEDVGIRLLRGWTGLRDAFAEAAHFEGCEDGCTLIPNNCFTVKSELLPFPLGIRIDYILYKAVSSFTVKCEELKTTTGPAPGMDIPFSDHEAVMATLHIQRQGRSAGATLGTAEPTLVDVVTEARTEVGVGLRAARQQRYSTGRMAVLALLLLLLQALAVLGALAGLAAGQPFPKLSFSLLAFLAIGVLLLATGLHLFHTMEVKMLQGTEEQMRMALRALQERPSDG
;
A
#
# COMPACT_ATOMS: atom_id res chain seq x y z
N MET A 1 -8.16 2.57 2.84
CA MET A 1 -8.73 1.26 3.27
C MET A 1 -10.20 1.42 3.63
N HIS A 2 -10.96 2.19 2.85
CA HIS A 2 -12.42 2.28 2.94
C HIS A 2 -13.04 0.95 2.48
N PRO A 3 -14.28 0.57 2.87
CA PRO A 3 -14.86 -0.76 2.62
C PRO A 3 -14.84 -1.23 1.15
N GLU A 4 -14.91 -0.29 0.21
CA GLU A 4 -14.89 -0.58 -1.23
C GLU A 4 -13.47 -0.60 -1.83
N ASP A 5 -12.45 -0.21 -1.07
CA ASP A 5 -11.07 -0.24 -1.54
C ASP A 5 -10.63 -1.69 -1.79
N VAL A 6 -9.84 -1.87 -2.85
CA VAL A 6 -9.32 -3.20 -3.24
C VAL A 6 -8.60 -3.93 -2.11
N GLY A 7 -7.91 -3.19 -1.24
CA GLY A 7 -7.14 -3.78 -0.12
C GLY A 7 -8.01 -4.51 0.90
N ILE A 8 -9.12 -3.91 1.34
CA ILE A 8 -10.00 -4.54 2.34
C ILE A 8 -10.87 -5.63 1.70
N ARG A 9 -11.32 -5.44 0.45
CA ARG A 9 -12.02 -6.48 -0.31
C ARG A 9 -11.11 -7.71 -0.50
N LEU A 10 -9.85 -7.50 -0.85
CA LEU A 10 -8.87 -8.58 -1.00
C LEU A 10 -8.62 -9.28 0.34
N LEU A 11 -8.40 -8.52 1.42
CA LEU A 11 -8.20 -9.08 2.76
C LEU A 11 -9.38 -9.97 3.18
N ARG A 12 -10.60 -9.45 3.08
CA ARG A 12 -11.82 -10.18 3.48
C ARG A 12 -12.06 -11.39 2.58
N GLY A 13 -12.00 -11.21 1.26
CA GLY A 13 -12.23 -12.27 0.29
C GLY A 13 -11.21 -13.40 0.43
N TRP A 14 -9.92 -13.09 0.54
CA TRP A 14 -8.86 -14.09 0.63
C TRP A 14 -8.88 -14.87 1.96
N THR A 15 -9.19 -14.19 3.06
CA THR A 15 -9.19 -14.83 4.40
C THR A 15 -10.53 -15.47 4.76
N GLY A 16 -11.62 -15.07 4.10
CA GLY A 16 -12.98 -15.38 4.51
C GLY A 16 -13.38 -14.73 5.82
N LEU A 17 -12.75 -13.61 6.18
CA LEU A 17 -13.12 -12.82 7.36
C LEU A 17 -14.40 -12.03 7.09
N ARG A 18 -15.32 -12.10 8.05
CA ARG A 18 -16.56 -11.31 8.06
C ARG A 18 -16.33 -9.98 8.77
N ASP A 19 -16.99 -8.96 8.27
CA ASP A 19 -16.92 -7.59 8.80
C ASP A 19 -18.01 -7.42 9.87
N ALA A 20 -17.63 -7.12 11.11
CA ALA A 20 -18.58 -6.94 12.20
C ALA A 20 -19.61 -5.85 11.88
N PHE A 21 -19.23 -4.76 11.21
CA PHE A 21 -20.16 -3.71 10.83
C PHE A 21 -21.23 -4.20 9.86
N ALA A 22 -20.82 -4.96 8.83
CA ALA A 22 -21.76 -5.49 7.83
C ALA A 22 -22.67 -6.60 8.39
N GLU A 23 -22.25 -7.27 9.46
CA GLU A 23 -22.97 -8.40 10.06
C GLU A 23 -23.76 -8.04 11.33
N ALA A 24 -23.60 -6.82 11.84
CA ALA A 24 -24.21 -6.40 13.10
C ALA A 24 -25.74 -6.32 12.97
N ALA A 25 -26.45 -6.90 13.94
CA ALA A 25 -27.91 -6.78 13.99
C ALA A 25 -28.37 -5.38 14.43
N HIS A 26 -27.54 -4.67 15.20
CA HIS A 26 -27.73 -3.28 15.59
C HIS A 26 -26.43 -2.49 15.46
N PHE A 27 -26.53 -1.25 14.99
CA PHE A 27 -25.42 -0.32 14.90
C PHE A 27 -25.76 1.00 15.60
N GLU A 28 -24.84 1.50 16.43
CA GLU A 28 -24.94 2.80 17.08
C GLU A 28 -23.61 3.56 16.91
N GLY A 29 -23.62 4.73 16.27
CA GLY A 29 -22.39 5.48 16.09
C GLY A 29 -22.42 6.45 14.91
N CYS A 30 -21.24 6.77 14.42
CA CYS A 30 -21.02 7.61 13.25
C CYS A 30 -21.60 6.98 11.98
N GLU A 31 -22.10 7.82 11.08
CA GLU A 31 -22.71 7.40 9.81
C GLU A 31 -21.78 6.47 9.01
N ASP A 32 -22.36 5.41 8.43
CA ASP A 32 -21.66 4.34 7.71
C ASP A 32 -20.51 3.66 8.49
N GLY A 33 -20.49 3.80 9.82
CA GLY A 33 -19.42 3.31 10.68
C GLY A 33 -18.10 4.04 10.44
N CYS A 34 -18.13 5.27 9.93
CA CYS A 34 -16.94 6.06 9.70
C CYS A 34 -16.21 6.33 11.02
N THR A 35 -14.90 6.14 11.00
CA THR A 35 -14.06 6.27 12.21
C THR A 35 -13.18 7.50 12.12
N LEU A 36 -12.75 7.89 10.92
CA LEU A 36 -12.12 9.17 10.66
C LEU A 36 -13.17 10.15 10.12
N ILE A 37 -13.64 11.09 10.94
CA ILE A 37 -14.79 11.97 10.62
C ILE A 37 -14.39 13.45 10.46
N PRO A 38 -15.04 14.23 9.57
CA PRO A 38 -14.69 15.64 9.34
C PRO A 38 -14.91 16.57 10.54
N ASN A 39 -15.80 16.18 11.46
CA ASN A 39 -16.18 16.98 12.62
C ASN A 39 -15.28 16.75 13.86
N ASN A 40 -14.20 15.99 13.71
CA ASN A 40 -13.23 15.79 14.78
C ASN A 40 -12.14 16.88 14.71
N CYS A 41 -11.77 17.45 15.87
CA CYS A 41 -10.82 18.56 15.93
C CYS A 41 -9.36 18.15 15.68
N PHE A 42 -9.04 16.85 15.73
CA PHE A 42 -7.72 16.32 15.45
C PHE A 42 -7.55 15.89 13.99
N THR A 43 -8.63 15.82 13.21
CA THR A 43 -8.58 15.37 11.83
C THR A 43 -8.09 16.45 10.86
N VAL A 44 -7.23 16.06 9.92
CA VAL A 44 -6.75 16.93 8.84
C VAL A 44 -7.84 17.06 7.77
N LYS A 45 -8.61 18.14 7.83
CA LYS A 45 -9.79 18.35 6.97
C LYS A 45 -9.51 18.31 5.47
N SER A 46 -8.30 18.68 5.03
CA SER A 46 -7.91 18.62 3.62
C SER A 46 -7.86 17.19 3.08
N GLU A 47 -7.55 16.20 3.93
CA GLU A 47 -7.48 14.78 3.52
C GLU A 47 -8.87 14.17 3.36
N LEU A 48 -9.89 14.73 4.04
CA LEU A 48 -11.28 14.27 3.98
C LEU A 48 -12.14 14.98 2.93
N LEU A 49 -11.56 15.87 2.12
CA LEU A 49 -12.31 16.56 1.05
C LEU A 49 -13.09 15.61 0.12
N PRO A 50 -12.56 14.44 -0.29
CA PRO A 50 -13.31 13.47 -1.10
C PRO A 50 -14.38 12.69 -0.31
N PHE A 51 -14.38 12.80 1.02
CA PHE A 51 -15.15 11.95 1.93
C PHE A 51 -15.97 12.83 2.91
N PRO A 52 -17.05 13.47 2.43
CA PRO A 52 -17.82 14.43 3.22
C PRO A 52 -18.47 13.84 4.48
N LEU A 53 -18.67 12.52 4.53
CA LEU A 53 -19.20 11.81 5.70
C LEU A 53 -18.10 11.19 6.58
N GLY A 54 -16.85 11.20 6.10
CA GLY A 54 -15.73 10.51 6.73
C GLY A 54 -15.37 9.19 6.03
N ILE A 55 -14.42 8.47 6.63
CA ILE A 55 -13.93 7.20 6.10
C ILE A 55 -13.95 6.14 7.21
N ARG A 56 -14.54 4.98 6.93
CA ARG A 56 -14.40 3.78 7.75
C ARG A 56 -13.06 3.10 7.48
N ILE A 57 -12.12 3.22 8.42
CA ILE A 57 -10.77 2.64 8.29
C ILE A 57 -10.35 1.77 9.48
N ASP A 58 -11.15 1.73 10.54
CA ASP A 58 -10.97 0.81 11.65
C ASP A 58 -12.02 -0.30 11.60
N TYR A 59 -11.57 -1.55 11.78
CA TYR A 59 -12.39 -2.73 11.54
C TYR A 59 -12.22 -3.75 12.66
N ILE A 60 -13.32 -4.40 13.04
CA ILE A 60 -13.31 -5.67 13.77
C ILE A 60 -13.74 -6.76 12.78
N LEU A 61 -12.78 -7.60 12.39
CA LEU A 61 -12.99 -8.71 11.47
C LEU A 61 -12.97 -10.04 12.22
N TYR A 62 -13.87 -10.97 11.87
CA TYR A 62 -13.99 -12.24 12.56
C TYR A 62 -14.30 -13.41 11.62
N LYS A 63 -13.87 -14.61 12.01
CA LYS A 63 -14.16 -15.86 11.31
C LYS A 63 -14.50 -16.94 12.34
N ALA A 64 -15.53 -17.72 12.05
CA ALA A 64 -15.88 -18.86 12.87
C ALA A 64 -15.11 -20.09 12.40
N VAL A 65 -14.63 -20.91 13.34
CA VAL A 65 -14.14 -22.26 13.05
C VAL A 65 -15.31 -23.25 13.15
N SER A 66 -15.20 -24.41 12.51
CA SER A 66 -16.28 -25.38 12.31
C SER A 66 -17.05 -25.81 13.56
N SER A 67 -16.47 -25.73 14.75
CA SER A 67 -17.12 -26.08 16.01
C SER A 67 -17.89 -24.93 16.68
N PHE A 68 -17.91 -23.73 16.08
CA PHE A 68 -18.55 -22.55 16.65
C PHE A 68 -19.40 -21.82 15.61
N THR A 69 -20.52 -21.29 16.07
CA THR A 69 -21.24 -20.21 15.39
C THR A 69 -20.84 -18.90 16.04
N VAL A 70 -20.48 -17.91 15.23
CA VAL A 70 -20.24 -16.54 15.70
C VAL A 70 -21.19 -15.61 14.96
N LYS A 71 -21.90 -14.76 15.71
CA LYS A 71 -22.76 -13.68 15.19
C LYS A 71 -22.35 -12.35 15.82
N CYS A 72 -22.46 -11.27 15.06
CA CYS A 72 -22.32 -9.93 15.61
C CYS A 72 -23.71 -9.43 16.03
N GLU A 73 -23.94 -9.26 17.34
CA GLU A 73 -25.20 -8.74 17.85
C GLU A 73 -25.26 -7.22 17.69
N GLU A 74 -24.16 -6.55 18.03
CA GLU A 74 -24.10 -5.10 18.09
C GLU A 74 -22.71 -4.63 17.66
N LEU A 75 -22.67 -3.51 16.92
CA LEU A 75 -21.45 -2.73 16.70
C LEU A 75 -21.70 -1.29 17.14
N LYS A 76 -20.70 -0.69 17.79
CA LYS A 76 -20.73 0.71 18.17
C LYS A 76 -19.49 1.44 17.71
N THR A 77 -19.62 2.73 17.44
CA THR A 77 -18.48 3.65 17.51
C THR A 77 -18.64 4.61 18.67
N THR A 78 -17.54 5.18 19.16
CA THR A 78 -17.65 6.45 19.89
C THR A 78 -18.20 7.53 18.95
N THR A 79 -18.70 8.61 19.55
CA THR A 79 -19.17 9.77 18.79
C THR A 79 -18.79 11.04 19.54
N GLY A 80 -17.86 11.83 18.99
CA GLY A 80 -17.58 13.16 19.51
C GLY A 80 -16.81 13.17 20.84
N PRO A 81 -17.07 14.14 21.74
CA PRO A 81 -16.23 14.36 22.91
C PRO A 81 -16.17 13.18 23.89
N ALA A 82 -15.01 13.00 24.50
CA ALA A 82 -14.81 12.04 25.56
C ALA A 82 -15.65 12.41 26.81
N PRO A 83 -16.13 11.43 27.59
CA PRO A 83 -16.88 11.70 28.82
C PRO A 83 -16.12 12.64 29.77
N GLY A 84 -16.74 13.78 30.09
CA GLY A 84 -16.16 14.80 30.96
C GLY A 84 -15.14 15.72 30.29
N MET A 85 -15.04 15.70 28.95
CA MET A 85 -14.12 16.52 28.17
C MET A 85 -14.86 17.20 27.01
N ASP A 86 -14.32 18.34 26.54
CA ASP A 86 -14.83 19.05 25.36
C ASP A 86 -14.15 18.61 24.05
N ILE A 87 -13.28 17.59 24.13
CA ILE A 87 -12.52 17.06 22.99
C ILE A 87 -12.70 15.54 22.90
N PRO A 88 -12.64 14.96 21.69
CA PRO A 88 -12.64 13.51 21.50
C PRO A 88 -11.36 12.86 22.05
N PHE A 89 -11.33 11.53 22.16
CA PHE A 89 -10.16 10.80 22.63
C PHE A 89 -9.00 10.74 21.61
N SER A 90 -9.32 10.77 20.32
CA SER A 90 -8.39 10.64 19.19
C SER A 90 -9.03 11.30 17.97
N ASP A 91 -8.27 11.50 16.91
CA ASP A 91 -8.72 11.77 15.53
C ASP A 91 -9.59 10.65 14.93
N HIS A 92 -9.57 9.46 15.52
CA HIS A 92 -10.43 8.33 15.16
C HIS A 92 -11.46 8.04 16.26
N GLU A 93 -12.67 7.69 15.83
CA GLU A 93 -13.70 7.11 16.68
C GLU A 93 -13.40 5.63 16.94
N ALA A 94 -13.47 5.22 18.20
CA ALA A 94 -13.18 3.84 18.58
C ALA A 94 -14.31 2.90 18.16
N VAL A 95 -13.97 1.71 17.67
CA VAL A 95 -14.93 0.68 17.24
C VAL A 95 -15.06 -0.40 18.31
N MET A 96 -16.29 -0.78 18.61
CA MET A 96 -16.63 -1.84 19.56
C MET A 96 -17.59 -2.83 18.91
N ALA A 97 -17.39 -4.13 19.13
CA ALA A 97 -18.27 -5.18 18.62
C ALA A 97 -18.65 -6.15 19.74
N THR A 98 -19.94 -6.45 19.85
CA THR A 98 -20.46 -7.51 20.71
C THR A 98 -20.68 -8.75 19.87
N LEU A 99 -19.83 -9.77 20.07
CA LEU A 99 -19.89 -11.03 19.35
C LEU A 99 -20.50 -12.13 20.23
N HIS A 100 -21.57 -12.74 19.73
CA HIS A 100 -22.18 -13.91 20.35
C HIS A 100 -21.55 -15.18 19.78
N ILE A 101 -20.93 -15.98 20.65
CA ILE A 101 -20.22 -17.21 20.27
C ILE A 101 -20.92 -18.41 20.90
N GLN A 102 -21.38 -19.33 20.06
CA GLN A 102 -22.04 -20.56 20.49
C GLN A 102 -21.30 -21.78 19.95
N ARG A 103 -21.05 -22.79 20.79
CA ARG A 103 -20.48 -24.06 20.34
C ARG A 103 -21.54 -24.88 19.59
N GLN A 104 -21.23 -25.34 18.38
CA GLN A 104 -22.07 -26.30 17.66
C GLN A 104 -21.82 -27.73 18.20
N GLY A 105 -22.91 -28.50 18.37
CA GLY A 105 -22.86 -29.96 18.45
C GLY A 105 -22.46 -30.56 17.10
N ARG A 106 -22.03 -31.83 17.07
CA ARG A 106 -21.51 -32.51 15.86
C ARG A 106 -22.50 -32.44 14.67
N SER A 107 -22.00 -31.98 13.50
CA SER A 107 -22.64 -31.81 12.16
C SER A 107 -23.48 -30.53 11.98
N ALA A 108 -23.47 -29.80 10.85
CA ALA A 108 -23.05 -30.09 9.46
C ALA A 108 -22.25 -28.91 8.86
N GLY A 109 -21.59 -29.18 7.71
CA GLY A 109 -20.59 -28.32 7.08
C GLY A 109 -20.96 -26.84 6.99
N ALA A 110 -19.98 -26.00 7.35
CA ALA A 110 -20.06 -24.57 7.09
C ALA A 110 -20.21 -24.38 5.57
N THR A 111 -21.38 -23.89 5.15
CA THR A 111 -21.57 -23.35 3.81
C THR A 111 -20.56 -22.23 3.63
N LEU A 112 -19.53 -22.48 2.80
CA LEU A 112 -18.74 -21.41 2.20
C LEU A 112 -19.73 -20.53 1.46
N GLY A 113 -20.01 -19.34 2.00
CA GLY A 113 -20.80 -18.35 1.31
C GLY A 113 -20.17 -18.07 -0.06
N THR A 114 -21.02 -18.09 -1.09
CA THR A 114 -21.05 -17.46 -2.43
C THR A 114 -19.97 -16.43 -2.87
N ALA A 115 -18.76 -16.47 -2.32
CA ALA A 115 -17.71 -15.46 -2.44
C ALA A 115 -16.58 -15.84 -3.43
N GLU A 116 -16.65 -17.03 -4.05
CA GLU A 116 -15.64 -17.48 -5.02
C GLU A 116 -15.63 -16.63 -6.31
N PRO A 117 -16.76 -16.25 -6.93
CA PRO A 117 -16.74 -15.43 -8.14
C PRO A 117 -16.23 -14.01 -7.87
N THR A 118 -16.53 -13.46 -6.69
CA THR A 118 -16.11 -12.10 -6.31
C THR A 118 -14.62 -12.01 -6.00
N LEU A 119 -14.00 -13.10 -5.50
CA LEU A 119 -12.58 -13.09 -5.16
C LEU A 119 -11.67 -13.06 -6.40
N VAL A 120 -12.05 -13.76 -7.48
CA VAL A 120 -11.28 -13.74 -8.73
C VAL A 120 -11.21 -12.33 -9.31
N ASP A 121 -12.33 -11.60 -9.31
CA ASP A 121 -12.40 -10.23 -9.78
C ASP A 121 -11.55 -9.29 -8.91
N VAL A 122 -11.64 -9.43 -7.58
CA VAL A 122 -10.85 -8.62 -6.63
C VAL A 122 -9.35 -8.87 -6.76
N VAL A 123 -8.92 -10.14 -6.93
CA VAL A 123 -7.51 -10.48 -7.16
C VAL A 123 -7.03 -9.93 -8.50
N THR A 124 -7.89 -9.97 -9.52
CA THR A 124 -7.59 -9.40 -10.84
C THR A 124 -7.39 -7.89 -10.75
N GLU A 125 -8.30 -7.19 -10.07
CA GLU A 125 -8.19 -5.75 -9.80
C GLU A 125 -6.90 -5.42 -9.04
N ALA A 126 -6.62 -6.10 -7.92
CA ALA A 126 -5.39 -5.91 -7.15
C ALA A 126 -4.13 -6.13 -8.02
N ARG A 127 -4.14 -7.14 -8.89
CA ARG A 127 -3.05 -7.40 -9.82
C ARG A 127 -2.89 -6.30 -10.85
N THR A 128 -3.98 -5.67 -11.32
CA THR A 128 -3.87 -4.51 -12.23
C THR A 128 -3.16 -3.34 -11.56
N GLU A 129 -3.48 -3.03 -10.30
CA GLU A 129 -2.81 -1.98 -9.51
C GLU A 129 -1.32 -2.27 -9.29
N VAL A 130 -0.97 -3.50 -8.89
CA VAL A 130 0.43 -3.94 -8.79
C VAL A 130 1.13 -3.83 -10.14
N GLY A 131 0.44 -4.14 -11.23
CA GLY A 131 0.95 -4.01 -12.60
C GLY A 131 1.25 -2.56 -13.00
N VAL A 132 0.41 -1.61 -12.60
CA VAL A 132 0.65 -0.17 -12.79
C VAL A 132 1.92 0.25 -12.03
N GLY A 133 2.00 -0.10 -10.74
CA GLY A 133 3.18 0.18 -9.91
C GLY A 133 4.47 -0.42 -10.48
N LEU A 134 4.41 -1.66 -10.97
CA LEU A 134 5.57 -2.34 -11.55
C LEU A 134 6.08 -1.64 -12.82
N ARG A 135 5.17 -1.16 -13.69
CA ARG A 135 5.57 -0.39 -14.88
C ARG A 135 6.23 0.93 -14.49
N ALA A 136 5.64 1.65 -13.53
CA ALA A 136 6.21 2.89 -13.01
C ALA A 136 7.61 2.67 -12.40
N ALA A 137 7.77 1.68 -11.51
CA ALA A 137 9.04 1.35 -10.88
C ALA A 137 10.12 0.94 -11.90
N ARG A 138 9.75 0.18 -12.95
CA ARG A 138 10.67 -0.17 -14.05
C ARG A 138 11.13 1.07 -14.81
N GLN A 139 10.22 1.99 -15.11
CA GLN A 139 10.55 3.25 -15.78
C GLN A 139 11.50 4.11 -14.93
N GLN A 140 11.23 4.23 -13.63
CA GLN A 140 12.10 4.97 -12.71
C GLN A 140 13.48 4.34 -12.60
N ARG A 141 13.57 3.01 -12.42
CA ARG A 141 14.84 2.27 -12.42
C ARG A 141 15.67 2.51 -13.68
N TYR A 142 15.02 2.53 -14.84
CA TYR A 142 15.68 2.80 -16.12
C TYR A 142 16.19 4.23 -16.19
N SER A 143 15.36 5.20 -15.80
CA SER A 143 15.72 6.63 -15.78
C SER A 143 16.92 6.89 -14.85
N THR A 144 16.88 6.38 -13.61
CA THR A 144 17.95 6.56 -12.62
C THR A 144 19.23 5.83 -13.02
N GLY A 145 19.12 4.64 -13.62
CA GLY A 145 20.27 3.93 -14.19
C GLY A 145 20.94 4.73 -15.31
N ARG A 146 20.17 5.35 -16.21
CA ARG A 146 20.72 6.23 -17.25
C ARG A 146 21.42 7.45 -16.67
N MET A 147 20.84 8.08 -15.64
CA MET A 147 21.48 9.21 -14.97
C MET A 147 22.82 8.82 -14.33
N ALA A 148 22.90 7.65 -13.69
CA ALA A 148 24.14 7.14 -13.12
C ALA A 148 25.21 6.90 -14.19
N VAL A 149 24.85 6.29 -15.32
CA VAL A 149 25.78 6.08 -16.46
C VAL A 149 26.26 7.41 -17.03
N LEU A 150 25.37 8.39 -17.23
CA LEU A 150 25.75 9.71 -17.74
C LEU A 150 26.70 10.45 -16.78
N ALA A 151 26.43 10.39 -15.47
CA ALA A 151 27.31 10.99 -14.46
C ALA A 151 28.69 10.31 -14.46
N LEU A 152 28.74 8.98 -14.60
CA LEU A 152 29.99 8.23 -14.71
C LEU A 152 30.77 8.58 -15.97
N LEU A 153 30.11 8.67 -17.12
CA LEU A 153 30.73 9.08 -18.39
C LEU A 153 31.29 10.51 -18.30
N LEU A 154 30.55 11.42 -17.64
CA LEU A 154 31.01 12.78 -17.42
C LEU A 154 32.26 12.83 -16.52
N LEU A 155 32.34 12.00 -15.47
CA LEU A 155 33.53 11.88 -14.64
C LEU A 155 34.72 11.29 -15.41
N LEU A 156 34.48 10.28 -16.25
CA LEU A 156 35.52 9.69 -17.10
C LEU A 156 36.07 10.70 -18.10
N LEU A 157 35.20 11.49 -18.74
CA LEU A 157 35.60 12.54 -19.67
C LEU A 157 36.44 13.62 -18.96
N GLN A 158 36.06 14.01 -17.74
CA GLN A 158 36.83 14.95 -16.93
C GLN A 158 38.21 14.38 -16.56
N ALA A 159 38.30 13.09 -16.19
CA ALA A 159 39.56 12.44 -15.89
C ALA A 159 40.49 12.38 -17.12
N LEU A 160 39.95 12.06 -18.30
CA LEU A 160 40.70 12.07 -19.56
C LEU A 160 41.21 13.47 -19.92
N ALA A 161 40.39 14.50 -19.73
CA ALA A 161 40.79 15.89 -19.97
C ALA A 161 41.94 16.33 -19.04
N VAL A 162 41.87 15.97 -17.75
CA VAL A 162 42.95 16.22 -16.79
C VAL A 162 44.23 15.49 -17.20
N LEU A 163 44.13 14.21 -17.60
CA LEU A 163 45.28 13.43 -18.04
C LEU A 163 45.93 14.01 -19.32
N GLY A 164 45.12 14.43 -20.29
CA GLY A 164 45.61 15.10 -21.50
C GLY A 164 46.31 16.42 -21.22
N ALA A 165 45.79 17.21 -20.27
CA ALA A 165 46.44 18.43 -19.81
C ALA A 165 47.80 18.14 -19.13
N LEU A 166 47.88 17.10 -18.29
CA LEU A 166 49.13 16.66 -17.66
C LEU A 166 50.16 16.12 -18.69
N ALA A 167 49.69 15.45 -19.74
CA ALA A 167 50.52 14.94 -20.82
C ALA A 167 50.98 16.02 -21.81
N GLY A 168 50.64 17.30 -21.58
CA GLY A 168 51.09 18.42 -22.40
C GLY A 168 50.34 18.59 -23.72
N LEU A 169 49.19 17.94 -23.92
CA LEU A 169 48.35 18.13 -25.11
C LEU A 169 47.60 19.47 -25.10
N ALA A 170 47.56 20.16 -23.95
CA ALA A 170 47.00 21.50 -23.85
C ALA A 170 48.04 22.51 -24.37
N ALA A 171 47.84 23.02 -25.59
CA ALA A 171 48.71 23.96 -26.29
C ALA A 171 48.85 25.34 -25.59
N GLY A 172 49.45 25.37 -24.40
CA GLY A 172 49.74 26.58 -23.62
C GLY A 172 48.54 27.25 -22.94
N GLN A 173 47.34 26.67 -23.01
CA GLN A 173 46.13 27.23 -22.38
C GLN A 173 46.05 26.86 -20.89
N PRO A 174 45.68 27.80 -19.99
CA PRO A 174 45.51 27.51 -18.57
C PRO A 174 44.32 26.56 -18.35
N PHE A 175 44.55 25.44 -17.66
CA PHE A 175 43.50 24.49 -17.32
C PHE A 175 42.52 25.08 -16.28
N PRO A 176 41.20 25.12 -16.53
CA PRO A 176 40.25 25.79 -15.64
C PRO A 176 39.90 24.91 -14.43
N LYS A 177 40.79 24.89 -13.43
CA LYS A 177 40.73 23.98 -12.27
C LYS A 177 39.43 24.09 -11.45
N LEU A 178 38.93 25.31 -11.21
CA LEU A 178 37.76 25.52 -10.36
C LEU A 178 36.48 24.97 -10.99
N SER A 179 36.23 25.23 -12.27
CA SER A 179 35.03 24.76 -12.96
C SER A 179 35.03 23.23 -13.12
N PHE A 180 36.19 22.63 -13.44
CA PHE A 180 36.34 21.18 -13.46
C PHE A 180 36.11 20.56 -12.07
N SER A 181 36.64 21.18 -11.00
CA SER A 181 36.43 20.69 -9.64
C SER A 181 34.96 20.74 -9.21
N LEU A 182 34.27 21.86 -9.48
CA LEU A 182 32.84 22.00 -9.19
C LEU A 182 31.99 21.01 -10.00
N LEU A 183 32.29 20.84 -11.29
CA LEU A 183 31.59 19.89 -12.16
C LEU A 183 31.83 18.43 -11.72
N ALA A 184 33.04 18.10 -11.27
CA ALA A 184 33.36 16.77 -10.74
C ALA A 184 32.59 16.51 -9.44
N PHE A 185 32.56 17.48 -8.52
CA PHE A 185 31.79 17.37 -7.28
C PHE A 185 30.29 17.17 -7.55
N LEU A 186 29.73 17.96 -8.47
CA LEU A 186 28.33 17.81 -8.90
C LEU A 186 28.08 16.43 -9.52
N ALA A 187 28.96 15.97 -10.42
CA ALA A 187 28.82 14.67 -11.07
C ALA A 187 28.93 13.50 -10.07
N ILE A 188 29.79 13.60 -9.05
CA ILE A 188 29.85 12.63 -7.94
C ILE A 188 28.54 12.64 -7.15
N GLY A 189 28.03 13.81 -6.79
CA GLY A 189 26.75 13.94 -6.08
C GLY A 189 25.58 13.31 -6.85
N VAL A 190 25.49 13.60 -8.15
CA VAL A 190 24.48 13.00 -9.05
C VAL A 190 24.68 11.48 -9.16
N LEU A 191 25.93 11.00 -9.30
CA LEU A 191 26.21 9.57 -9.38
C LEU A 191 25.77 8.83 -8.12
N LEU A 192 26.07 9.36 -6.93
CA LEU A 192 25.69 8.76 -5.66
C LEU A 192 24.17 8.72 -5.49
N LEU A 193 23.48 9.84 -5.74
CA LEU A 193 22.03 9.92 -5.66
C LEU A 193 21.36 8.97 -6.68
N ALA A 194 21.78 9.03 -7.94
CA ALA A 194 21.21 8.20 -9.00
C ALA A 194 21.44 6.70 -8.73
N THR A 195 22.60 6.32 -8.20
CA THR A 195 22.90 4.94 -7.81
C THR A 195 22.02 4.51 -6.62
N GLY A 196 21.87 5.35 -5.60
CA GLY A 196 20.98 5.07 -4.47
C GLY A 196 19.54 4.86 -4.90
N LEU A 197 19.01 5.76 -5.73
CA LEU A 197 17.66 5.64 -6.30
C LEU A 197 17.54 4.41 -7.23
N HIS A 198 18.58 4.08 -8.00
CA HIS A 198 18.59 2.89 -8.85
C HIS A 198 18.50 1.59 -8.03
N LEU A 199 19.21 1.51 -6.89
CA LEU A 199 19.11 0.39 -5.97
C LEU A 199 17.71 0.31 -5.34
N PHE A 200 17.17 1.44 -4.89
CA PHE A 200 15.82 1.52 -4.35
C PHE A 200 14.76 1.01 -5.35
N HIS A 201 14.74 1.54 -6.57
CA HIS A 201 13.80 1.08 -7.60
C HIS A 201 14.07 -0.36 -8.06
N THR A 202 15.30 -0.85 -7.93
CA THR A 202 15.59 -2.28 -8.16
C THR A 202 14.93 -3.16 -7.10
N MET A 203 14.97 -2.77 -5.83
CA MET A 203 14.27 -3.45 -4.75
C MET A 203 12.76 -3.39 -4.95
N GLU A 204 12.22 -2.21 -5.27
CA GLU A 204 10.80 -1.99 -5.55
C GLU A 204 10.30 -2.88 -6.70
N VAL A 205 11.03 -2.92 -7.83
CA VAL A 205 10.71 -3.80 -8.97
C VAL A 205 10.71 -5.27 -8.57
N LYS A 206 11.67 -5.72 -7.74
CA LYS A 206 11.74 -7.11 -7.28
C LYS A 206 10.56 -7.46 -6.38
N MET A 207 10.20 -6.57 -5.44
CA MET A 207 9.06 -6.79 -4.55
C MET A 207 7.75 -6.86 -5.34
N LEU A 208 7.50 -5.89 -6.21
CA LEU A 208 6.26 -5.85 -7.02
C LEU A 208 6.17 -7.03 -7.99
N GLN A 209 7.29 -7.50 -8.56
CA GLN A 209 7.31 -8.73 -9.35
C GLN A 209 6.97 -9.96 -8.52
N GLY A 210 7.53 -10.08 -7.31
CA GLY A 210 7.19 -11.16 -6.38
C GLY A 210 5.70 -11.18 -6.04
N THR A 211 5.13 -10.01 -5.75
CA THR A 211 3.70 -9.86 -5.47
C THR A 211 2.84 -10.21 -6.68
N GLU A 212 3.20 -9.76 -7.89
CA GLU A 212 2.48 -10.09 -9.12
C GLU A 212 2.46 -11.59 -9.39
N GLU A 213 3.59 -12.26 -9.20
CA GLU A 213 3.70 -13.71 -9.37
C GLU A 213 2.88 -14.46 -8.31
N GLN A 214 2.91 -14.02 -7.05
CA GLN A 214 2.05 -14.57 -5.99
C GLN A 214 0.56 -14.43 -6.33
N MET A 215 0.14 -13.25 -6.79
CA MET A 215 -1.25 -13.01 -7.22
C MET A 215 -1.62 -13.87 -8.43
N ARG A 216 -0.70 -14.08 -9.37
CA ARG A 216 -0.91 -14.97 -10.53
C ARG A 216 -1.11 -16.42 -10.10
N MET A 217 -0.30 -16.92 -9.18
CA MET A 217 -0.46 -18.26 -8.62
C MET A 217 -1.78 -18.39 -7.86
N ALA A 218 -2.15 -17.38 -7.07
CA ALA A 218 -3.42 -17.31 -6.39
C ALA A 218 -4.61 -17.38 -7.37
N LEU A 219 -4.57 -16.60 -8.45
CA LEU A 219 -5.62 -16.60 -9.47
C LEU A 219 -5.79 -17.98 -10.12
N ARG A 220 -4.67 -18.66 -10.44
CA ARG A 220 -4.71 -20.03 -10.98
C ARG A 220 -5.33 -21.00 -10.01
N ALA A 221 -4.93 -20.95 -8.74
CA ALA A 221 -5.47 -21.82 -7.71
C ALA A 221 -6.98 -21.60 -7.51
N LEU A 222 -7.48 -20.38 -7.65
CA LEU A 222 -8.91 -20.08 -7.61
C LEU A 222 -9.65 -20.59 -8.86
N GLN A 223 -9.05 -20.48 -10.04
CA GLN A 223 -9.64 -20.97 -11.29
C GLN A 223 -9.65 -22.50 -11.41
N GLU A 224 -8.70 -23.17 -10.76
CA GLU A 224 -8.58 -24.63 -10.74
C GLU A 224 -9.46 -25.29 -9.66
N ARG A 225 -10.07 -24.52 -8.76
CA ARG A 225 -11.03 -25.06 -7.79
C ARG A 225 -12.25 -25.59 -8.56
N PRO A 226 -12.60 -26.88 -8.41
CA PRO A 226 -13.84 -27.38 -8.99
C PRO A 226 -15.00 -26.59 -8.37
N SER A 227 -15.92 -26.15 -9.21
CA SER A 227 -17.20 -25.62 -8.76
C SER A 227 -17.89 -26.74 -7.99
N ASP A 228 -17.79 -26.73 -6.66
CA ASP A 228 -18.59 -27.62 -5.81
C ASP A 228 -20.05 -27.23 -6.03
N GLY A 229 -20.71 -28.00 -6.90
CA GLY A 229 -22.13 -27.89 -7.25
C GLY A 229 -23.05 -28.46 -6.19
#